data_AF-A0A9E5TNA5-F1
#
_entry.id   AF-A0A9E5TNA5-F1
#
_cell.length_a   1.000
_cell.length_b   1.000
_cell.length_c   1.000
_cell.angle_alpha   90.00
_cell.angle_beta   90.00
_cell.angle_gamma   90.00
#
_symmetry.space_group_name_H-M   'P 1'
#
loop_
_entity.id
_entity.type
_entity.pdbx_description
1 polymer ?
#
loop_
_entity_poly.entity_id
_entity_poly.type
_entity_poly.pdbx_seq_one_letter_code
_entity_poly.pdbx_strand_id
1 'polypeptide(L)' 'MGRKLVIVESPAKAKTIGGILGREYRVLASMGHVRDLPRKDMGVE' A
#
# COMPACT_ATOMS: atom_id res chain seq x y z
N MET A 1 -6.73 -22.02 7.16
CA MET A 1 -6.09 -21.35 6.00
C MET A 1 -5.95 -19.87 6.33
N GLY A 2 -4.76 -19.27 6.20
CA GLY A 2 -4.54 -17.86 6.56
C GLY A 2 -5.22 -16.91 5.57
N ARG A 3 -5.78 -15.79 6.06
CA ARG A 3 -6.36 -14.73 5.21
C ARG A 3 -5.26 -14.13 4.33
N LYS A 4 -5.50 -14.02 3.02
CA LYS A 4 -4.52 -13.48 2.07
C LYS A 4 -4.40 -11.97 2.24
N LEU A 5 -3.17 -11.42 2.22
CA LEU A 5 -2.92 -9.99 2.34
C LEU A 5 -2.79 -9.35 0.96
N VAL A 6 -3.47 -8.23 0.74
CA VAL A 6 -3.37 -7.39 -0.45
C VAL A 6 -3.00 -5.97 0.00
N ILE A 7 -1.94 -5.41 -0.59
CA ILE A 7 -1.48 -4.05 -0.30
C ILE A 7 -1.73 -3.18 -1.54
N VAL A 8 -2.33 -2.01 -1.33
CA VAL A 8 -2.61 -1.00 -2.37
C VAL A 8 -2.05 0.36 -1.96
N GLU A 9 -1.97 1.33 -2.86
CA GLU A 9 -1.33 2.61 -2.55
C GLU A 9 -2.22 3.59 -1.77
N SER A 10 -3.54 3.54 -1.97
CA SER A 10 -4.48 4.53 -1.44
C SER A 10 -5.63 3.91 -0.63
N PRO A 11 -6.14 4.61 0.40
CA PRO A 11 -7.25 4.10 1.22
C PRO A 11 -8.54 3.91 0.41
N ALA A 12 -8.78 4.76 -0.60
CA ALA A 12 -9.93 4.62 -1.49
C ALA A 12 -9.91 3.28 -2.24
N LYS A 13 -8.74 2.89 -2.79
CA LYS A 13 -8.58 1.59 -3.45
C LYS A 13 -8.78 0.42 -2.49
N ALA A 14 -8.30 0.53 -1.25
CA ALA A 14 -8.47 -0.53 -0.26
C ALA A 14 -9.96 -0.78 0.05
N LYS A 15 -10.76 0.29 0.15
CA LYS A 15 -12.21 0.18 0.35
C LYS A 15 -12.90 -0.50 -0.83
N THR A 16 -12.59 -0.09 -2.05
CA THR A 16 -13.18 -0.67 -3.27
C THR A 16 -12.81 -2.14 -3.44
N ILE A 17 -11.52 -2.47 -3.37
CA ILE A 17 -11.03 -3.83 -3.58
C ILE A 17 -11.46 -4.76 -2.43
N GLY A 18 -11.48 -4.26 -1.18
CA GLY A 18 -11.99 -5.03 -0.04
C GLY A 18 -13.46 -5.42 -0.17
N GLY A 19 -14.29 -4.55 -0.77
CA GLY A 19 -15.68 -4.86 -1.08
C GLY A 19 -15.82 -5.95 -2.15
N ILE A 20 -14.93 -5.98 -3.13
CA ILE A 20 -14.94 -6.96 -4.23
C ILE A 20 -14.44 -8.33 -3.77
N LEU A 21 -13.33 -8.37 -3.02
CA LEU A 21 -12.66 -9.61 -2.62
C LEU A 21 -13.27 -10.29 -1.38
N GLY A 22 -14.03 -9.55 -0.59
CA GLY A 22 -14.71 -10.09 0.59
C GLY A 22 -13.75 -10.48 1.73
N ARG A 23 -14.28 -11.27 2.68
CA ARG A 23 -13.63 -11.51 3.99
C ARG A 23 -12.40 -12.41 3.93
N GLU A 24 -12.19 -13.15 2.85
CA GLU A 24 -11.02 -14.02 2.67
C GLU A 24 -9.72 -13.24 2.52
N TYR A 25 -9.82 -11.99 2.09
CA TYR A 25 -8.70 -11.09 1.91
C TYR A 25 -8.65 -10.03 3.02
N ARG A 26 -7.44 -9.66 3.41
CA ARG A 26 -7.13 -8.48 4.20
C ARG A 26 -6.53 -7.46 3.25
N VAL A 27 -7.22 -6.36 3.00
CA VAL A 27 -6.76 -5.29 2.11
C VAL A 27 -6.29 -4.11 2.94
N LEU A 28 -5.03 -3.71 2.79
CA LEU A 28 -4.44 -2.56 3.49
C LEU A 28 -3.84 -1.59 2.48
N ALA A 29 -3.81 -0.31 2.82
CA ALA A 29 -3.20 0.70 1.96
C ALA A 29 -1.85 1.18 2.53
N SER A 30 -0.86 1.40 1.66
CA SER A 30 0.50 1.81 2.01
C SER A 30 0.61 3.30 2.34
N MET A 31 -0.43 4.09 2.04
CA MET A 31 -0.45 5.55 2.18
C MET A 31 0.67 6.25 1.37
N GLY A 32 1.02 5.69 0.22
CA GLY A 32 2.13 6.18 -0.62
C GLY A 32 3.43 5.40 -0.44
N HIS A 33 4.57 6.07 -0.64
CA HIS A 33 5.90 5.47 -0.54
C HIS A 33 6.23 5.09 0.90
N VAL A 34 6.57 3.83 1.13
CA VAL A 34 6.98 3.31 2.45
C VAL A 34 8.45 3.59 2.73
N ARG A 35 9.25 3.71 1.66
CA ARG A 35 10.67 4.09 1.71
C ARG A 35 10.96 4.99 0.54
N ASP A 36 11.80 5.97 0.80
CA ASP A 36 12.38 6.82 -0.21
C ASP A 36 13.90 6.79 -0.02
N LEU A 37 14.63 7.18 -1.06
CA LEU A 37 16.05 7.45 -0.90
C LEU A 37 16.21 8.64 0.06
N PRO A 38 17.33 8.73 0.81
CA PRO A 38 17.64 9.95 1.53
C PRO A 38 17.58 11.11 0.53
N ARG A 39 16.79 12.14 0.85
CA ARG A 39 16.73 13.35 0.05
C ARG A 39 18.14 13.94 0.03
N LYS A 40 18.82 13.75 -1.09
CA LYS A 40 20.17 14.23 -1.42
C LYS A 40 20.42 15.61 -0.79
N ASP A 41 21.26 15.69 0.24
CA ASP A 41 22.62 16.29 0.19
C ASP A 41 23.61 15.61 -0.78
N MET A 42 23.16 14.94 -1.85
CA MET A 42 24.06 14.74 -2.99
C MET A 42 24.13 16.07 -3.74
N GLY A 43 25.04 16.91 -3.27
CA GLY A 43 25.60 18.02 -4.02
C GLY A 43 26.17 17.49 -5.33
N VAL A 44 25.39 17.66 -6.38
CA VAL A 44 25.90 17.65 -7.74
C VAL A 44 25.47 19.01 -8.27
N GLU A 45 26.44 19.93 -8.38
CA GLU A 45 26.35 21.12 -9.22
C GLU A 45 26.15 20.73 -10.69
#